data_AF-A0AAU0KWX6-F1
#
_entry.id   AF-A0AAU0KWX6-F1
#
_cell.length_a   1.000
_cell.length_b   1.000
_cell.length_c   1.000
_cell.angle_alpha   90.00
_cell.angle_beta   90.00
_cell.angle_gamma   90.00
#
_symmetry.space_group_name_H-M   'P 1'
#
loop_
_entity.id
_entity.type
_entity.pdbx_description
1 polymer ?
#
loop_
_entity_poly.entity_id
_entity_poly.type
_entity_poly.pdbx_seq_one_letter_code
_entity_poly.pdbx_strand_id
1 'polypeptide(L)'
;MDYKYYKDENDQVYAYTADGSQDDYIKPGMIQISEEEAKILANPPPSKGQLMAFAAAEKTQRFTTATYEIAWRQDALDLSVATDANKKELISWKKYRLALSRVDIEKAPDIEWPVAPE
;
A
#
# COMPACT_ATOMS: atom_id res chain seq x y z
N MET A 1 -26.49 12.30 7.97
CA MET A 1 -26.49 13.77 8.12
C MET A 1 -25.98 14.30 6.80
N ASP A 2 -26.76 15.14 6.14
CA ASP A 2 -26.36 15.71 4.85
C ASP A 2 -25.47 16.91 5.11
N TYR A 3 -24.36 16.97 4.38
CA TYR A 3 -23.39 18.05 4.48
C TYR A 3 -23.22 18.72 3.12
N LYS A 4 -22.93 20.02 3.18
CA LYS A 4 -22.38 20.77 2.07
C LYS A 4 -20.91 21.04 2.35
N TYR A 5 -20.10 20.83 1.33
CA TYR A 5 -18.64 20.92 1.44
C TYR A 5 -18.16 22.19 0.76
N TYR A 6 -17.15 22.83 1.35
CA TYR A 6 -16.51 24.02 0.83
C TYR A 6 -14.99 23.89 0.93
N LYS A 7 -14.27 24.62 0.09
CA LYS A 7 -12.82 24.83 0.23
C LYS A 7 -12.45 26.30 0.26
N ASP A 8 -11.33 26.62 0.90
CA ASP A 8 -10.71 27.93 0.85
C ASP A 8 -9.61 28.04 -0.23
N GLU A 9 -8.87 29.15 -0.23
CA GLU A 9 -7.78 29.43 -1.17
C GLU A 9 -6.57 28.48 -1.04
N ASN A 10 -6.45 27.75 0.07
CA ASN A 10 -5.38 26.78 0.35
C ASN A 10 -5.84 25.33 0.15
N ASP A 11 -6.98 25.12 -0.53
CA ASP A 11 -7.66 23.83 -0.68
C ASP A 11 -8.04 23.16 0.66
N GLN A 12 -8.13 23.92 1.76
CA GLN A 12 -8.60 23.40 3.05
C GLN A 12 -10.11 23.16 2.98
N VAL A 13 -10.52 21.92 3.24
CA VAL A 13 -11.93 21.48 3.19
C VAL A 13 -12.66 21.79 4.49
N TYR A 14 -13.91 22.25 4.36
CA TYR A 14 -14.87 22.50 5.44
C TYR A 14 -16.19 21.78 5.12
N ALA A 15 -16.83 21.22 6.15
CA ALA A 15 -18.15 20.59 6.04
C ALA A 15 -19.13 21.33 6.94
N TYR A 16 -20.27 21.72 6.38
CA TYR A 16 -21.36 22.38 7.09
C TYR A 16 -22.66 21.59 6.91
N THR A 17 -23.53 21.65 7.90
CA THR A 17 -24.84 20.99 7.80
C THR A 17 -25.64 21.55 6.62
N ALA A 18 -26.30 20.66 5.88
CA ALA A 18 -27.11 21.06 4.71
C ALA A 18 -28.42 21.78 5.10
N ASP A 19 -28.82 21.74 6.38
CA ASP A 19 -30.03 22.38 6.92
C ASP A 19 -29.94 23.91 7.05
N GLY A 20 -28.78 24.49 6.72
CA GLY A 20 -28.54 25.93 6.76
C GLY A 20 -28.18 26.47 8.15
N SER A 21 -28.20 25.63 9.20
CA SER A 21 -27.98 26.08 10.58
C SER A 21 -26.56 26.59 10.86
N GLN A 22 -25.63 26.37 9.92
CA GLN A 22 -24.23 26.78 10.01
C GLN A 22 -23.82 27.79 8.93
N ASP A 23 -24.77 28.36 8.19
CA ASP A 23 -24.46 29.22 7.03
C ASP A 23 -23.73 30.51 7.41
N ASP A 24 -24.01 31.04 8.60
CA ASP A 24 -23.33 32.21 9.17
C ASP A 24 -21.82 31.98 9.41
N TYR A 25 -21.38 30.71 9.46
CA TYR A 25 -19.97 30.33 9.62
C TYR A 25 -19.23 30.13 8.29
N ILE A 26 -19.92 30.24 7.15
CA ILE A 26 -19.32 30.12 5.82
C ILE A 26 -18.68 31.46 5.47
N LYS A 27 -17.35 31.47 5.36
CA LYS A 27 -16.61 32.70 5.08
C LYS A 27 -16.79 33.12 3.62
N PRO A 28 -16.92 34.44 3.33
CA PRO A 28 -16.86 34.94 1.96
C PRO A 28 -15.60 34.48 1.25
N GLY A 29 -15.72 34.05 -0.01
CA GLY A 29 -14.61 33.54 -0.82
C GLY A 29 -14.42 32.02 -0.75
N MET A 30 -15.14 31.32 0.13
CA MET A 30 -15.20 29.86 0.09
C MET A 30 -15.93 29.36 -1.16
N ILE A 31 -15.39 28.31 -1.78
CA ILE A 31 -15.95 27.68 -2.97
C ILE A 31 -16.67 26.41 -2.55
N GLN A 32 -17.95 26.28 -2.88
CA GLN A 32 -18.69 25.04 -2.63
C GLN A 32 -18.17 23.93 -3.56
N ILE A 33 -17.92 22.75 -3.01
CA ILE A 33 -17.39 21.59 -3.71
C ILE A 33 -18.28 20.37 -3.50
N SER A 34 -18.10 19.36 -4.35
CA SER A 34 -18.77 18.06 -4.16
C SER A 34 -18.17 17.31 -2.96
N GLU A 35 -18.94 16.36 -2.41
CA GLU A 35 -18.41 15.43 -1.40
C GLU A 35 -17.19 14.65 -1.92
N GLU A 36 -17.18 14.30 -3.21
CA GLU A 36 -16.08 13.57 -3.83
C GLU A 36 -14.81 14.43 -3.93
N GLU A 37 -14.94 15.71 -4.33
CA GLU A 37 -13.81 16.63 -4.31
C GLU A 37 -13.31 16.88 -2.88
N ALA A 38 -14.22 16.99 -1.91
CA ALA A 38 -13.88 17.13 -0.50
C ALA A 38 -13.08 15.92 0.03
N LYS A 39 -13.48 14.70 -0.35
CA LYS A 39 -12.75 13.47 0.00
C LYS A 39 -11.37 13.43 -0.65
N ILE A 40 -11.26 13.81 -1.93
CA ILE A 40 -9.99 13.85 -2.65
C ILE A 40 -9.03 14.87 -2.03
N LEU A 41 -9.50 16.07 -1.65
CA LEU A 41 -8.64 17.07 -1.03
C LEU A 41 -8.21 16.67 0.39
N ALA A 42 -9.12 16.05 1.17
CA ALA A 42 -8.82 15.58 2.52
C ALA A 42 -7.87 14.38 2.54
N ASN A 43 -7.92 13.51 1.52
CA ASN A 43 -7.05 12.36 1.37
C ASN A 43 -6.78 12.12 -0.14
N PRO A 44 -5.80 12.82 -0.72
CA PRO A 44 -5.53 12.70 -2.15
C PRO A 44 -5.10 11.27 -2.48
N PRO A 45 -5.52 10.74 -3.64
CA PRO A 45 -5.00 9.48 -4.13
C PRO A 45 -3.45 9.51 -4.12
N PRO A 46 -2.79 8.40 -3.77
CA PRO A 46 -1.34 8.35 -3.79
C PRO A 46 -0.78 8.71 -5.17
N SER A 47 0.26 9.55 -5.18
CA SER A 47 1.05 9.80 -6.39
C SER A 47 1.72 8.53 -6.88
N LYS A 48 2.11 8.49 -8.18
CA LYS A 48 2.90 7.39 -8.74
C LYS A 48 4.16 7.10 -7.92
N GLY A 49 4.87 8.14 -7.46
CA GLY A 49 6.05 7.98 -6.61
C GLY A 49 5.74 7.32 -5.26
N GLN A 50 4.61 7.68 -4.63
CA GLN A 50 4.15 7.01 -3.40
C GLN A 50 3.75 5.56 -3.65
N LEU A 51 3.04 5.27 -4.75
CA LEU A 51 2.70 3.90 -5.15
C LEU A 51 3.96 3.04 -5.35
N MET A 52 4.98 3.58 -6.01
CA MET A 52 6.27 2.90 -6.17
C MET A 52 7.00 2.70 -4.83
N ALA A 53 6.93 3.66 -3.92
CA ALA A 53 7.50 3.52 -2.59
C ALA A 53 6.81 2.43 -1.76
N PHE A 54 5.47 2.36 -1.82
CA PHE A 54 4.69 1.28 -1.21
C PHE A 54 5.06 -0.08 -1.81
N ALA A 55 5.16 -0.18 -3.14
CA ALA A 55 5.59 -1.39 -3.81
C ALA A 55 7.02 -1.81 -3.42
N ALA A 56 7.95 -0.85 -3.28
CA ALA A 56 9.32 -1.14 -2.84
C ALA A 56 9.35 -1.67 -1.38
N ALA A 57 8.53 -1.10 -0.50
CA ALA A 57 8.39 -1.57 0.87
C ALA A 57 7.81 -2.99 0.92
N GLU A 58 6.76 -3.26 0.13
CA GLU A 58 6.16 -4.59 0.01
C GLU A 58 7.17 -5.62 -0.54
N LYS A 59 7.91 -5.26 -1.61
CA LYS A 59 8.99 -6.11 -2.15
C LYS A 59 10.02 -6.44 -1.07
N THR A 60 10.43 -5.45 -0.28
CA THR A 60 11.38 -5.62 0.82
C THR A 60 10.82 -6.58 1.88
N GLN A 61 9.57 -6.41 2.31
CA GLN A 61 8.92 -7.30 3.27
C GLN A 61 8.89 -8.74 2.77
N ARG A 62 8.46 -8.96 1.51
CA ARG A 62 8.43 -10.27 0.87
C ARG A 62 9.82 -10.92 0.78
N PHE A 63 10.86 -10.12 0.52
CA PHE A 63 12.26 -10.56 0.53
C PHE A 63 12.75 -10.99 1.91
N THR A 64 12.37 -10.24 2.95
CA THR A 64 12.71 -10.55 4.34
C THR A 64 12.08 -11.86 4.76
N THR A 65 10.78 -12.07 4.50
CA THR A 65 10.10 -13.35 4.74
C THR A 65 10.80 -14.49 4.00
N ALA A 66 11.06 -14.35 2.70
CA ALA A 66 11.73 -15.41 1.95
C ALA A 66 13.13 -15.72 2.48
N THR A 67 13.87 -14.70 2.94
CA THR A 67 15.21 -14.87 3.50
C THR A 67 15.15 -15.60 4.85
N TYR A 68 14.18 -15.28 5.70
CA TYR A 68 13.93 -16.00 6.95
C TYR A 68 13.59 -17.47 6.70
N GLU A 69 12.65 -17.75 5.79
CA GLU A 69 12.23 -19.11 5.45
C GLU A 69 13.35 -19.96 4.82
N ILE A 70 14.24 -19.32 4.06
CA ILE A 70 15.44 -19.97 3.52
C ILE A 70 16.44 -20.28 4.62
N ALA A 71 16.65 -19.36 5.57
CA ALA A 71 17.71 -19.47 6.58
C ALA A 71 17.54 -20.73 7.44
N TRP A 72 16.40 -20.91 8.09
CA TRP A 72 16.22 -22.07 8.99
C TRP A 72 16.23 -23.41 8.25
N ARG A 73 15.73 -23.47 7.01
CA ARG A 73 15.78 -24.68 6.17
C ARG A 73 17.20 -24.98 5.70
N GLN A 74 17.99 -23.95 5.43
CA GLN A 74 19.41 -24.08 5.12
C GLN A 74 20.18 -24.57 6.34
N ASP A 75 19.92 -24.02 7.54
CA ASP A 75 20.52 -24.50 8.78
C ASP A 75 20.21 -25.98 9.02
N ALA A 76 18.95 -26.41 8.82
CA ALA A 76 18.58 -27.82 8.91
C ALA A 76 19.34 -28.70 7.90
N LEU A 77 19.59 -28.20 6.69
CA LEU A 77 20.35 -28.92 5.67
C LEU A 77 21.82 -29.04 6.07
N ASP A 78 22.41 -27.95 6.54
CA ASP A 78 23.82 -27.86 6.95
C ASP A 78 24.09 -28.73 8.19
N LEU A 79 23.13 -28.80 9.11
CA LEU A 79 23.15 -29.71 10.27
C LEU A 79 22.79 -31.17 9.92
N SER A 80 22.51 -31.48 8.65
CA SER A 80 22.09 -32.81 8.18
C SER A 80 20.82 -33.36 8.86
N VAL A 81 19.95 -32.48 9.35
CA VAL A 81 18.64 -32.81 9.98
C VAL A 81 17.44 -32.44 9.12
N ALA A 82 17.67 -31.87 7.92
CA ALA A 82 16.62 -31.48 7.00
C ALA A 82 15.80 -32.68 6.51
N THR A 83 14.49 -32.57 6.66
CA THR A 83 13.51 -33.46 6.02
C THR A 83 13.45 -33.21 4.51
N ASP A 84 12.88 -34.14 3.76
CA ASP A 84 12.64 -33.95 2.31
C ASP A 84 11.70 -32.77 2.04
N ALA A 85 10.75 -32.50 2.95
CA ALA A 85 9.90 -31.32 2.91
C ALA A 85 10.73 -30.03 3.03
N ASN A 86 11.69 -29.98 3.96
CA ASN A 86 12.57 -28.81 4.10
C ASN A 86 13.39 -28.58 2.82
N LYS A 87 13.92 -29.64 2.20
CA LYS A 87 14.70 -29.53 0.95
C LYS A 87 13.86 -29.05 -0.22
N LYS A 88 12.64 -29.58 -0.38
CA LYS A 88 11.70 -29.14 -1.42
C LYS A 88 11.34 -27.68 -1.23
N GLU A 89 10.95 -27.28 -0.02
CA GLU A 89 10.57 -25.90 0.27
C GLU A 89 11.75 -24.94 0.18
N LEU A 90 12.96 -25.34 0.56
CA LEU A 90 14.15 -24.53 0.38
C LEU A 90 14.36 -24.13 -1.10
N ILE A 91 14.09 -25.04 -2.03
CA ILE A 91 14.15 -24.76 -3.47
C ILE A 91 13.01 -23.81 -3.87
N SER A 92 11.78 -24.06 -3.41
CA SER A 92 10.61 -23.21 -3.69
C SER A 92 10.85 -21.77 -3.23
N TRP A 93 11.31 -21.57 -1.98
CA TRP A 93 11.60 -20.26 -1.41
C TRP A 93 12.76 -19.55 -2.12
N LYS A 94 13.81 -20.27 -2.52
CA LYS A 94 14.90 -19.70 -3.34
C LYS A 94 14.39 -19.23 -4.71
N LYS A 95 13.52 -20.01 -5.38
CA LYS A 95 12.87 -19.61 -6.64
C LYS A 95 11.98 -18.40 -6.45
N TYR A 96 11.16 -18.37 -5.39
CA TYR A 96 10.32 -17.23 -5.04
C TYR A 96 11.14 -15.96 -4.82
N ARG A 97 12.23 -16.02 -4.04
CA ARG A 97 13.12 -14.88 -3.80
C ARG A 97 13.78 -14.36 -5.10
N LEU A 98 14.14 -15.26 -6.02
CA LEU A 98 14.64 -14.89 -7.35
C LEU A 98 13.55 -14.28 -8.23
N ALA A 99 12.30 -14.76 -8.15
CA ALA A 99 11.18 -14.16 -8.87
C ALA A 99 10.89 -12.74 -8.35
N LEU A 100 10.91 -12.55 -7.03
CA LEU A 100 10.77 -11.23 -6.41
C LEU A 100 11.83 -10.24 -6.91
N SER A 101 13.09 -10.66 -7.11
CA SER A 101 14.14 -9.75 -7.59
C SER A 101 13.79 -9.11 -8.94
N ARG A 102 13.07 -9.84 -9.79
CA ARG A 102 12.65 -9.45 -11.14
C ARG A 102 11.36 -8.63 -11.17
N VAL A 103 10.66 -8.49 -10.05
CA VAL A 103 9.44 -7.65 -9.99
C VAL A 103 9.81 -6.20 -10.26
N ASP A 104 9.12 -5.61 -11.23
CA ASP A 104 9.23 -4.21 -11.60
C ASP A 104 8.22 -3.38 -10.78
N ILE A 105 8.75 -2.51 -9.92
CA ILE A 105 7.94 -1.67 -9.03
C ILE A 105 7.34 -0.46 -9.75
N GLU A 106 7.80 -0.12 -10.96
CA GLU A 106 7.26 0.99 -11.75
C GLU A 106 5.84 0.72 -12.25
N LYS A 107 5.42 -0.55 -12.23
CA LYS A 107 4.07 -1.00 -12.58
C LYS A 107 3.04 -0.77 -11.48
N ALA A 108 3.44 -0.25 -10.32
CA ALA A 108 2.50 0.02 -9.24
C ALA A 108 1.32 0.92 -9.70
N PRO A 109 0.07 0.59 -9.34
CA PRO A 109 -0.34 -0.47 -8.41
C PRO A 109 -0.51 -1.87 -9.05
N ASP A 110 -0.41 -1.98 -10.38
CA ASP A 110 -0.71 -3.18 -11.17
C ASP A 110 0.47 -4.17 -11.21
N ILE A 111 0.96 -4.56 -10.02
CA ILE A 111 2.06 -5.52 -9.87
C ILE A 111 1.50 -6.93 -9.66
N GLU A 112 1.87 -7.84 -10.56
CA GLU A 112 1.68 -9.27 -10.36
C GLU A 112 2.78 -9.82 -9.43
N TRP A 113 2.48 -9.89 -8.14
CA TRP A 113 3.39 -10.46 -7.17
C TRP A 113 3.51 -11.98 -7.37
N PRO A 114 4.72 -12.55 -7.32
CA PRO A 114 4.87 -14.01 -7.30
C PRO A 114 4.17 -14.57 -6.05
N VAL A 115 3.68 -15.81 -6.18
CA VAL A 115 3.01 -16.52 -5.08
C VAL A 115 4.07 -17.12 -4.17
N ALA A 116 3.94 -16.86 -2.86
CA ALA A 116 4.82 -17.44 -1.86
C ALA A 116 4.58 -18.95 -1.73
N PRO A 117 5.61 -19.77 -1.50
CA PRO A 117 5.46 -21.17 -1.13
C PRO A 117 4.78 -21.33 0.24
N GLU A 118 4.36 -22.55 0.56
CA GLU A 118 3.80 -22.94 1.87
C GLU A 118 4.88 -23.20 2.94
#